data_AF-A0A9N9EF99-F1
#
_entry.id   AF-A0A9N9EF99-F1
#
_cell.length_a   1.000
_cell.length_b   1.000
_cell.length_c   1.000
_cell.angle_alpha   90.00
_cell.angle_beta   90.00
_cell.angle_gamma   90.00
#
_symmetry.space_group_name_H-M   'P 1'
#
loop_
_entity.id
_entity.type
_entity.pdbx_description
1 polymer ?
#
loop_
_entity_poly.entity_id
_entity_poly.type
_entity_poly.pdbx_seq_one_letter_code
_entity_poly.pdbx_strand_id
1 'polypeptide(L)' 'MDAIAQEHWASKWVESRIGQIPEGSWMVGGNAIGRGWYEEGRHVGYVVPGRGLVIGYNGNEVTLNQYEVLSGDQSQY' A
#
# COMPACT_ATOMS: atom_id res chain seq x y z
N MET A 1 5.09 1.53 21.78
CA MET A 1 5.91 0.53 21.07
C MET A 1 5.54 0.68 19.61
N ASP A 2 6.32 1.45 18.85
CA ASP A 2 6.07 1.64 17.43
C ASP A 2 6.52 0.39 16.67
N ALA A 3 5.61 -0.20 15.90
CA ALA A 3 5.97 -1.27 14.99
C ALA A 3 6.83 -0.69 13.86
N ILE A 4 8.14 -0.90 13.93
CA ILE A 4 9.06 -0.55 12.85
C ILE A 4 9.01 -1.69 11.84
N ALA A 5 8.30 -1.48 10.74
CA ALA A 5 8.43 -2.36 9.58
C ALA A 5 9.88 -2.24 9.06
N GLN A 6 10.68 -3.27 9.25
CA GLN A 6 12.06 -3.29 8.79
C GLN A 6 12.07 -3.24 7.26
N GLU A 7 12.67 -2.20 6.70
CA GLU A 7 12.84 -2.07 5.25
C GLU A 7 13.76 -3.19 4.76
N HIS A 8 13.22 -4.08 3.93
CA HIS A 8 14.03 -5.10 3.27
C HIS A 8 14.66 -4.48 2.03
N TRP A 9 15.94 -4.73 1.77
CA TRP A 9 16.67 -4.11 0.65
C TRP A 9 16.04 -4.36 -0.73
N ALA A 10 15.24 -5.42 -0.87
CA ALA A 10 14.52 -5.75 -2.09
C ALA A 10 13.12 -5.09 -2.20
N SER A 11 12.62 -4.43 -1.15
CA SER A 11 11.27 -3.83 -1.12
C SER A 11 11.21 -2.49 -0.40
N LYS A 12 10.59 -1.52 -1.04
CA LYS A 12 10.38 -0.17 -0.51
C LYS A 12 8.91 0.23 -0.60
N TRP A 13 8.52 1.16 0.26
CA TRP A 13 7.23 1.83 0.17
C TRP A 13 7.39 3.06 -0.71
N VAL A 14 6.65 3.12 -1.81
CA VAL A 14 6.71 4.22 -2.79
C VAL A 14 5.44 5.02 -2.69
N GLU A 15 5.56 6.32 -2.40
CA GLU A 15 4.43 7.24 -2.35
C GLU A 15 3.66 7.24 -3.68
N SER A 16 2.34 7.21 -3.56
CA SER A 16 1.43 7.19 -4.70
C SER A 16 0.08 7.79 -4.34
N ARG A 17 -0.76 7.99 -5.35
CA ARG A 17 -2.02 8.70 -5.18
C ARG A 17 -3.04 8.39 -6.26
N ILE A 18 -4.32 8.57 -5.94
CA ILE A 18 -5.43 8.57 -6.90
C ILE A 18 -5.45 7.30 -7.78
N GLY A 19 -5.27 6.13 -7.16
CA GLY A 19 -5.29 4.85 -7.86
C GLY A 19 -4.08 4.57 -8.76
N GLN A 20 -3.03 5.40 -8.70
CA GLN A 20 -1.75 5.10 -9.32
C GLN A 20 -1.08 3.92 -8.60
N ILE A 21 -0.45 3.06 -9.40
CA ILE A 21 0.36 1.93 -8.94
C ILE A 21 1.72 2.07 -9.62
N PRO A 22 2.81 2.29 -8.87
CA PRO A 22 4.16 2.35 -9.42
C PRO A 22 4.55 1.07 -10.16
N GLU A 23 5.41 1.19 -11.18
CA GLU A 23 6.03 0.02 -11.80
C GLU A 23 6.84 -0.81 -10.78
N GLY A 24 6.82 -2.13 -10.92
CA GLY A 24 7.46 -3.04 -9.96
C GLY A 24 6.70 -3.21 -8.63
N SER A 25 5.45 -2.76 -8.54
CA SER A 25 4.59 -3.03 -7.39
C SER A 25 4.16 -4.49 -7.33
N TRP A 26 4.12 -5.06 -6.13
CA TRP A 26 3.60 -6.42 -5.93
C TRP A 26 2.08 -6.44 -6.14
N MET A 27 1.67 -7.11 -7.22
CA MET A 27 0.27 -7.27 -7.61
C MET A 27 -0.28 -8.60 -7.08
N VAL A 28 -1.44 -8.57 -6.44
CA VAL A 28 -2.18 -9.74 -5.96
C VAL A 28 -3.62 -9.62 -6.42
N GLY A 29 -4.07 -10.55 -7.27
CA GLY A 29 -5.46 -10.57 -7.74
C GLY A 29 -5.90 -9.30 -8.49
N GLY A 30 -4.98 -8.59 -9.14
CA GLY A 30 -5.26 -7.34 -9.88
C GLY A 30 -5.12 -6.05 -9.06
N ASN A 31 -4.81 -6.13 -7.77
CA ASN A 31 -4.57 -4.98 -6.89
C ASN A 31 -3.14 -4.98 -6.38
N ALA A 32 -2.59 -3.82 -6.01
CA ALA A 32 -1.29 -3.76 -5.33
C ALA A 32 -1.44 -3.75 -3.80
N ILE A 33 -0.37 -4.10 -3.08
CA ILE A 33 -0.32 -3.94 -1.63
C ILE A 33 0.03 -2.48 -1.32
N GLY A 34 -0.75 -1.83 -0.46
CA GLY A 34 -0.47 -0.45 -0.04
C GLY A 34 -0.69 -0.21 1.44
N ARG A 35 -0.21 0.94 1.91
CA ARG A 35 -0.46 1.43 3.26
C ARG A 35 -0.67 2.94 3.27
N GLY A 36 -1.41 3.44 4.25
CA GLY A 36 -1.67 4.87 4.38
C GLY A 36 -2.03 5.24 5.80
N TRP A 37 -1.93 6.53 6.11
CA TRP A 37 -2.37 7.09 7.38
C TRP A 37 -3.88 7.37 7.33
N TYR A 38 -4.60 6.92 8.35
CA TYR A 38 -6.00 7.22 8.56
C TYR A 38 -6.27 7.31 10.06
N GLU A 39 -6.90 8.40 10.50
CA GLU A 39 -7.04 8.74 11.92
C GLU A 39 -5.68 8.72 12.65
N GLU A 40 -5.54 7.95 13.73
CA GLU A 40 -4.32 7.88 14.55
C GLU A 40 -3.38 6.72 14.14
N GLY A 41 -3.68 6.03 13.03
CA GLY A 41 -3.02 4.78 12.67
C GLY A 41 -2.53 4.71 11.23
N ARG A 42 -1.55 3.83 11.00
CA ARG A 42 -1.13 3.43 9.66
C ARG A 42 -1.75 2.07 9.33
N HIS A 43 -2.52 2.05 8.26
CA HIS A 43 -3.33 0.90 7.85
C HIS A 43 -2.79 0.31 6.55
N VAL A 44 -2.71 -1.02 6.48
CA VAL A 44 -2.39 -1.76 5.26
C VAL A 44 -3.69 -2.18 4.58
N GLY A 45 -3.68 -2.21 3.25
CA GLY A 45 -4.81 -2.62 2.44
C GLY A 45 -4.43 -2.84 0.98
N TYR A 46 -5.43 -2.77 0.11
CA TYR A 46 -5.26 -3.01 -1.33
C TYR A 46 -5.39 -1.70 -2.11
N VAL A 47 -4.42 -1.43 -2.98
CA VAL A 47 -4.51 -0.34 -3.95
C VAL A 47 -5.23 -0.86 -5.18
N VAL A 48 -6.44 -0.35 -5.37
CA VAL A 48 -7.29 -0.67 -6.52
C VAL A 48 -6.97 0.31 -7.64
N PRO A 49 -6.60 -0.17 -8.86
CA PRO A 49 -6.30 0.69 -10.00
C PRO A 49 -7.42 1.70 -10.27
N GLY A 50 -7.06 2.98 -10.37
CA GLY A 50 -8.01 4.08 -10.63
C GLY A 50 -8.94 4.46 -9.47
N ARG A 51 -8.89 3.76 -8.32
CA ARG A 51 -9.70 4.08 -7.13
C ARG A 51 -8.84 4.58 -5.95
N GLY A 52 -7.73 3.91 -5.65
CA GLY A 52 -6.85 4.26 -4.52
C GLY A 52 -6.70 3.13 -3.51
N LEU A 53 -6.11 3.44 -2.35
CA LEU A 53 -5.90 2.47 -1.28
C LEU A 53 -7.20 2.23 -0.51
N VAL A 54 -7.69 1.00 -0.49
CA VAL A 54 -8.83 0.56 0.32
C VAL A 54 -8.31 -0.10 1.59
N ILE A 55 -8.65 0.46 2.74
CA ILE A 55 -8.33 -0.06 4.08
C ILE A 55 -9.59 -0.47 4.82
N GLY A 56 -9.47 -1.43 5.73
CA GLY A 56 -10.51 -1.72 6.72
C GLY A 56 -10.34 -0.82 7.95
N TYR A 57 -11.40 -0.11 8.34
CA TYR A 57 -11.44 0.67 9.57
C TYR A 57 -12.83 0.61 10.22
N ASN A 58 -12.88 0.23 11.50
CA ASN A 58 -14.11 0.14 12.29
C ASN A 58 -15.27 -0.60 11.59
N GLY A 59 -14.96 -1.75 10.99
CA GLY A 59 -15.94 -2.59 10.27
C GLY A 59 -16.33 -2.09 8.87
N ASN A 60 -15.75 -1.00 8.39
CA ASN A 60 -16.04 -0.41 7.08
C ASN A 60 -14.80 -0.37 6.19
N GLU A 61 -15.01 -0.24 4.88
CA GLU A 61 -13.95 0.08 3.93
C GLU A 61 -13.81 1.59 3.77
N VAL A 62 -12.58 2.09 3.88
CA VAL A 62 -12.23 3.50 3.65
C VAL A 62 -11.25 3.58 2.48
N THR A 63 -11.51 4.48 1.53
CA THR A 63 -10.61 4.70 0.39
C THR A 63 -9.75 5.95 0.63
N LEU A 64 -8.43 5.78 0.58
CA LEU A 64 -7.45 6.85 0.71
C LEU A 64 -6.89 7.24 -0.66
N ASN A 65 -6.80 8.55 -0.91
CA ASN A 65 -6.24 9.09 -2.15
C ASN A 65 -4.72 9.29 -2.09
N GLN A 66 -4.12 9.28 -0.91
CA GLN A 66 -2.68 9.38 -0.68
C GLN A 66 -2.25 8.19 0.16
N TYR A 67 -1.25 7.47 -0.30
CA TYR A 67 -0.79 6.21 0.27
C TYR A 67 0.60 5.88 -0.25
N GLU A 68 1.20 4.80 0.23
CA GLU A 68 2.34 4.19 -0.41
C GLU A 68 1.97 2.81 -0.94
N VAL A 69 2.64 2.40 -2.00
CA VAL A 69 2.55 1.06 -2.57
C VAL A 69 3.83 0.32 -2.25
N LEU A 70 3.71 -0.95 -1.87
CA LEU A 70 4.86 -1.82 -1.73
C LEU A 70 5.39 -2.12 -3.15
N SER A 71 6.61 -1.69 -3.43
CA SER A 71 7.27 -1.87 -4.74
C SER A 71 8.74 -2.27 -4.60
N GLY A 72 9.26 -3.00 -5.57
CA GLY A 72 10.66 -3.44 -5.57
C GLY A 72 10.93 -4.58 -6.54
N ASP A 73 12.09 -5.20 -6.39
CA ASP A 73 12.57 -6.16 -7.37
C ASP A 73 11.90 -7.52 -7.17
N GLN A 74 11.05 -7.90 -8.13
CA GLN A 74 10.30 -9.15 -8.11
C GLN A 74 11.12 -10.35 -8.62
N SER A 75 12.33 -10.15 -9.15
CA SER A 75 13.18 -11.21 -9.71
C SER A 75 13.96 -12.00 -8.67
N GLN A 76 13.91 -11.58 -7.41
CA GLN A 76 14.65 -12.17 -6.28
C GLN A 76 13.82 -13.14 -5.43
N TYR A 77 12.62 -13.53 -5.89
CA TYR A 77 11.71 -14.47 -5.23
C TYR A 77 11.45 -15.71 -6.09
#